data_AF-A0A965BQU0-F1
#
_entry.id   AF-A0A965BQU0-F1
#
_cell.length_a   1.000
_cell.length_b   1.000
_cell.length_c   1.000
_cell.angle_alpha   90.00
_cell.angle_beta   90.00
_cell.angle_gamma   90.00
#
_symmetry.space_group_name_H-M   'P 1'
#
loop_
_entity.id
_entity.type
_entity.pdbx_description
1 polymer ?
#
loop_
_entity_poly.entity_id
_entity_poly.type
_entity_poly.pdbx_seq_one_letter_code
_entity_poly.pdbx_strand_id
1 'polypeptide(L)'
;MLPPWLQNSADPDNPWPSRAAFNAAQQSEQMRELRAFLLATAPLQAEFIVSRFHLTEDEIIFSFPPADRSKARQILQGLAAAHPPLGQYALIDYLHFKGSGLNPAEQYHNMGWGLKQVVAEMLEAEVSLQQFVEAGTAVLDRRISNAPAERRESRWRAGWHNRLQSYLPPAN
;
A
#
# COMPACT_ATOMS: atom_id res chain seq x y z
N MET A 1 -13.26 -22.97 1.27
CA MET A 1 -12.13 -23.88 0.95
C MET A 1 -11.49 -23.41 -0.35
N LEU A 2 -10.17 -23.54 -0.50
CA LEU A 2 -9.46 -23.16 -1.73
C LEU A 2 -9.91 -24.07 -2.91
N PRO A 3 -10.16 -23.53 -4.13
CA PRO A 3 -10.49 -24.36 -5.29
C PRO A 3 -9.44 -25.47 -5.55
N PRO A 4 -9.85 -26.72 -5.88
CA PRO A 4 -8.91 -27.84 -6.03
C PRO A 4 -7.83 -27.62 -7.09
N TRP A 5 -8.17 -26.94 -8.19
CA TRP A 5 -7.21 -26.64 -9.26
C TRP A 5 -6.13 -25.64 -8.85
N LEU A 6 -6.39 -24.80 -7.83
CA LEU A 6 -5.37 -23.94 -7.22
C LEU A 6 -4.47 -24.73 -6.26
N GLN A 7 -5.04 -25.68 -5.51
CA GLN A 7 -4.27 -26.55 -4.60
C GLN A 7 -3.29 -27.46 -5.35
N ASN A 8 -3.71 -27.95 -6.53
CA ASN A 8 -2.96 -28.91 -7.32
C ASN A 8 -2.15 -28.27 -8.46
N SER A 9 -2.07 -26.93 -8.51
CA SER A 9 -1.29 -26.24 -9.54
C SER A 9 0.21 -26.46 -9.32
N ALA A 10 0.94 -26.70 -10.41
CA ALA A 10 2.40 -26.77 -10.38
C ALA A 10 3.05 -25.41 -10.05
N ASP A 11 2.33 -24.31 -10.31
CA ASP A 11 2.67 -22.95 -9.91
C ASP A 11 1.38 -22.28 -9.38
N PRO A 12 1.12 -22.39 -8.06
CA PRO A 12 -0.08 -21.81 -7.45
C PRO A 12 -0.03 -20.27 -7.40
N ASP A 13 1.17 -19.68 -7.44
CA ASP A 13 1.36 -18.23 -7.39
C ASP A 13 1.08 -17.57 -8.75
N ASN A 14 1.18 -18.33 -9.84
CA ASN A 14 0.91 -17.84 -11.19
C ASN A 14 0.01 -18.80 -11.99
N PRO A 15 -1.31 -18.83 -11.72
CA PRO A 15 -2.21 -19.79 -12.36
C PRO A 15 -2.39 -19.57 -13.87
N TRP A 16 -1.97 -18.41 -14.39
CA TRP A 16 -1.98 -18.12 -15.82
C TRP A 16 -0.59 -17.66 -16.29
N PRO A 17 0.09 -18.42 -17.17
CA PRO A 17 1.49 -18.14 -17.52
C PRO A 17 1.71 -16.86 -18.32
N SER A 18 0.64 -16.21 -18.78
CA SER A 18 0.72 -14.94 -19.50
C SER A 18 -0.55 -14.11 -19.35
N ARG A 19 -0.44 -12.80 -19.59
CA ARG A 19 -1.58 -11.88 -19.68
C ARG A 19 -2.60 -12.32 -20.73
N ALA A 20 -2.15 -12.86 -21.86
CA ALA A 20 -3.05 -13.35 -22.91
C ALA A 20 -3.88 -14.55 -22.42
N ALA A 21 -3.24 -15.51 -21.73
CA ALA A 21 -3.92 -16.66 -21.13
C ALA A 21 -4.92 -16.23 -20.04
N PHE A 22 -4.51 -15.31 -19.16
CA PHE A 22 -5.40 -14.73 -18.14
C PHE A 22 -6.64 -14.08 -18.75
N ASN A 23 -6.46 -13.27 -19.79
CA ASN A 23 -7.56 -12.60 -20.48
C ASN A 23 -8.49 -13.59 -21.19
N ALA A 24 -7.94 -14.60 -21.87
CA ALA A 24 -8.74 -15.64 -22.52
C ALA A 24 -9.58 -16.44 -21.50
N ALA A 25 -9.05 -16.64 -20.30
CA ALA A 25 -9.72 -17.38 -19.23
C ALA A 25 -10.82 -16.59 -18.49
N GLN A 26 -11.09 -15.34 -18.83
CA GLN A 26 -12.01 -14.49 -18.05
C GLN A 26 -13.40 -15.09 -17.80
N GLN A 27 -13.90 -15.87 -18.76
CA GLN A 27 -15.20 -16.56 -18.68
C GLN A 27 -15.10 -18.06 -18.39
N SER A 28 -13.88 -18.58 -18.18
CA SER A 28 -13.65 -19.98 -17.82
C SER A 28 -14.33 -20.32 -16.49
N GLU A 29 -14.54 -21.62 -16.27
CA GLU A 29 -15.02 -22.15 -15.00
C GLU A 29 -14.04 -21.82 -13.86
N GLN A 30 -12.74 -22.05 -14.08
CA GLN A 30 -11.67 -21.73 -13.10
C GLN A 30 -11.71 -20.26 -12.66
N MET A 31 -11.90 -19.32 -13.60
CA MET A 31 -12.00 -17.90 -13.25
C MET A 31 -13.29 -17.57 -12.49
N ARG A 32 -14.42 -18.23 -12.81
CA ARG A 32 -15.66 -18.08 -12.05
C ARG A 32 -15.51 -18.60 -10.62
N GLU A 33 -14.86 -19.75 -10.44
CA GLU A 33 -14.53 -20.31 -9.13
C GLU A 33 -13.58 -19.40 -8.33
N LEU A 34 -12.54 -18.85 -8.97
CA LEU A 34 -11.63 -17.91 -8.31
C LEU A 34 -12.39 -16.68 -7.80
N ARG A 35 -13.24 -16.06 -8.63
CA ARG A 35 -14.05 -14.89 -8.21
C ARG A 35 -15.01 -15.25 -7.08
N ALA A 36 -15.66 -16.40 -7.14
CA ALA A 36 -16.55 -16.87 -6.07
C ALA A 36 -15.79 -17.10 -4.76
N PHE A 37 -14.60 -17.71 -4.82
CA PHE A 37 -13.73 -17.90 -3.66
C PHE A 37 -13.28 -16.57 -3.05
N LEU A 38 -12.80 -15.63 -3.88
CA LEU A 38 -12.37 -14.30 -3.41
C LEU A 38 -13.53 -13.53 -2.78
N LEU A 39 -14.73 -13.57 -3.36
CA LEU A 39 -15.90 -12.93 -2.79
C LEU A 39 -16.33 -13.58 -1.46
N ALA A 40 -16.36 -14.91 -1.41
CA ALA A 40 -16.74 -15.65 -0.21
C ALA A 40 -15.75 -15.47 0.95
N THR A 41 -14.50 -15.11 0.66
CA THR A 41 -13.45 -14.90 1.66
C THR A 41 -13.09 -13.43 1.88
N ALA A 42 -13.83 -12.49 1.28
CA ALA A 42 -13.54 -11.06 1.40
C ALA A 42 -13.47 -10.55 2.86
N PRO A 43 -14.36 -10.97 3.79
CA PRO A 43 -14.23 -10.57 5.20
C PRO A 43 -12.92 -11.05 5.84
N LEU A 44 -12.54 -12.31 5.60
CA LEU A 44 -11.30 -12.89 6.11
C LEU A 44 -10.07 -12.19 5.52
N GLN A 45 -10.10 -11.84 4.23
CA GLN A 45 -9.03 -11.08 3.58
C GLN A 45 -8.88 -9.70 4.22
N ALA A 46 -10.00 -9.02 4.51
CA ALA A 46 -9.97 -7.71 5.17
C ALA A 46 -9.38 -7.81 6.59
N GLU A 47 -9.83 -8.78 7.39
CA GLU A 47 -9.28 -9.04 8.74
C GLU A 47 -7.78 -9.34 8.69
N PHE A 48 -7.34 -10.17 7.74
CA PHE A 48 -5.92 -10.49 7.56
C PHE A 48 -5.10 -9.25 7.18
N ILE A 49 -5.60 -8.43 6.26
CA ILE A 49 -4.94 -7.18 5.85
C ILE A 49 -4.78 -6.23 7.05
N VAL A 50 -5.82 -6.04 7.85
CA VAL A 50 -5.76 -5.20 9.06
C VAL A 50 -4.79 -5.77 10.10
N SER A 51 -4.83 -7.08 10.34
CA SER A 51 -3.89 -7.73 11.27
C SER A 51 -2.43 -7.57 10.83
N ARG A 52 -2.14 -7.78 9.54
CA ARG A 52 -0.80 -7.58 8.97
C ARG A 52 -0.35 -6.14 9.02
N PHE A 53 -1.27 -5.19 8.82
CA PHE A 53 -0.98 -3.77 8.96
C PHE A 53 -0.47 -3.46 10.37
N HIS A 54 -1.16 -3.86 11.44
CA HIS A 54 -0.74 -3.56 12.81
C HIS A 54 0.61 -4.15 13.19
N LEU A 55 0.94 -5.36 12.71
CA LEU A 55 2.27 -5.94 12.90
C LEU A 55 3.36 -5.07 12.24
N THR A 56 3.08 -4.58 11.04
CA THR A 56 4.05 -3.75 10.28
C THR A 56 4.12 -2.32 10.83
N GLU A 57 3.03 -1.82 11.40
CA GLU A 57 2.94 -0.50 12.05
C GLU A 57 3.97 -0.37 13.17
N ASP A 58 4.04 -1.37 14.05
CA ASP A 58 5.03 -1.41 15.14
C ASP A 58 6.47 -1.42 14.60
N GLU A 59 6.76 -2.24 13.60
CA GLU A 59 8.07 -2.28 12.94
C GLU A 59 8.48 -0.91 12.37
N ILE A 60 7.53 -0.22 11.73
CA ILE A 60 7.75 1.14 11.21
C ILE A 60 8.13 2.08 12.36
N ILE A 61 7.36 2.10 13.45
CA ILE A 61 7.62 2.97 14.60
C ILE A 61 8.99 2.67 15.21
N PHE A 62 9.35 1.40 15.41
CA PHE A 62 10.64 1.04 16.01
C PHE A 62 11.84 1.38 15.12
N SER A 63 11.62 1.52 13.81
CA SER A 63 12.65 1.91 12.85
C SER A 63 13.04 3.40 12.90
N PHE A 64 12.27 4.24 13.63
CA PHE A 64 12.62 5.63 13.88
C PHE A 64 13.64 5.75 15.04
N PRO A 65 14.45 6.84 15.07
CA PRO A 65 15.27 7.18 16.23
C PRO A 65 14.43 7.23 17.51
N PRO A 66 14.96 6.82 18.68
CA PRO A 66 14.20 6.77 19.93
C PRO A 66 13.43 8.04 20.28
N ALA A 67 13.99 9.21 19.95
CA ALA A 67 13.37 10.51 20.17
C ALA A 67 12.08 10.71 19.35
N ASP A 68 12.01 10.15 18.14
CA ASP A 68 10.90 10.39 17.19
C ASP A 68 9.79 9.33 17.29
N ARG A 69 10.06 8.18 17.94
CA ARG A 69 9.11 7.05 17.99
C ARG A 69 7.76 7.42 18.58
N SER A 70 7.74 8.30 19.59
CA SER A 70 6.50 8.76 20.21
C SER A 70 5.67 9.60 19.23
N LYS A 71 6.32 10.53 18.51
CA LYS A 71 5.68 11.37 17.50
C LYS A 71 5.21 10.56 16.30
N ALA A 72 6.01 9.62 15.79
CA ALA A 72 5.63 8.71 14.72
C ALA A 72 4.37 7.88 15.07
N ARG A 73 4.31 7.37 16.31
CA ARG A 73 3.11 6.67 16.82
C ARG A 73 1.89 7.59 16.86
N GLN A 74 2.05 8.82 17.35
CA GLN A 74 0.95 9.79 17.39
C GLN A 74 0.43 10.15 15.99
N ILE A 75 1.32 10.28 15.00
CA ILE A 75 0.94 10.52 13.60
C ILE A 75 0.10 9.36 13.08
N LEU A 76 0.58 8.12 13.22
CA LEU A 76 -0.14 6.93 12.73
C LEU A 76 -1.50 6.76 13.40
N GLN A 77 -1.57 6.91 14.73
CA GLN A 77 -2.82 6.81 15.49
C GLN A 77 -3.79 7.95 15.14
N GLY A 78 -3.30 9.18 15.03
CA GLY A 78 -4.10 10.35 14.67
C GLY A 78 -4.67 10.23 13.25
N LEU A 79 -3.86 9.74 12.30
CA LEU A 79 -4.31 9.44 10.95
C LEU A 79 -5.36 8.33 10.93
N ALA A 80 -5.14 7.23 11.66
CA ALA A 80 -6.10 6.13 11.72
C ALA A 80 -7.48 6.57 12.23
N ALA A 81 -7.51 7.53 13.17
CA ALA A 81 -8.73 8.10 13.73
C ALA A 81 -9.35 9.22 12.86
N ALA A 82 -8.65 9.74 11.86
CA ALA A 82 -9.11 10.85 11.04
C ALA A 82 -10.15 10.41 9.99
N HIS A 83 -11.30 11.08 9.96
CA HIS A 83 -12.40 10.84 9.02
C HIS A 83 -12.73 9.36 8.77
N PRO A 84 -13.09 8.55 9.80
CA PRO A 84 -13.33 7.12 9.61
C PRO A 84 -14.38 6.85 8.51
N PRO A 85 -14.12 5.90 7.59
CA PRO A 85 -13.00 4.94 7.56
C PRO A 85 -11.76 5.41 6.77
N LEU A 86 -11.73 6.64 6.26
CA LEU A 86 -10.72 7.11 5.29
C LEU A 86 -9.30 7.09 5.85
N GLY A 87 -9.10 7.49 7.11
CA GLY A 87 -7.80 7.47 7.77
C GLY A 87 -7.14 6.10 7.80
N GLN A 88 -7.87 5.10 8.31
CA GLN A 88 -7.41 3.72 8.33
C GLN A 88 -7.22 3.16 6.92
N TYR A 89 -8.14 3.47 6.00
CA TYR A 89 -8.01 3.11 4.59
C TYR A 89 -6.72 3.66 3.98
N ALA A 90 -6.39 4.94 4.19
CA ALA A 90 -5.21 5.59 3.64
C ALA A 90 -3.90 4.93 4.10
N LEU A 91 -3.81 4.61 5.40
CA LEU A 91 -2.63 3.95 5.97
C LEU A 91 -2.43 2.54 5.42
N ILE A 92 -3.49 1.73 5.40
CA ILE A 92 -3.45 0.36 4.90
C ILE A 92 -3.18 0.35 3.39
N ASP A 93 -3.87 1.20 2.64
CA ASP A 93 -3.74 1.29 1.19
C ASP A 93 -2.33 1.75 0.80
N TYR A 94 -1.78 2.79 1.44
CA TYR A 94 -0.43 3.26 1.15
C TYR A 94 0.61 2.18 1.46
N LEU A 95 0.48 1.49 2.60
CA LEU A 95 1.38 0.40 2.97
C LEU A 95 1.34 -0.74 1.93
N HIS A 96 0.16 -1.14 1.46
CA HIS A 96 0.03 -2.16 0.41
C HIS A 96 0.52 -1.65 -0.96
N PHE A 97 0.31 -0.38 -1.25
CA PHE A 97 0.65 0.25 -2.53
C PHE A 97 2.15 0.51 -2.71
N LYS A 98 2.86 0.91 -1.64
CA LYS A 98 4.26 1.36 -1.69
C LYS A 98 5.20 0.66 -0.71
N GLY A 99 4.67 -0.21 0.14
CA GLY A 99 5.43 -0.95 1.14
C GLY A 99 5.60 -0.18 2.45
N SER A 100 6.20 -0.85 3.43
CA SER A 100 6.49 -0.27 4.75
C SER A 100 7.59 0.80 4.69
N GLY A 101 8.49 0.71 3.71
CA GLY A 101 9.68 1.56 3.62
C GLY A 101 10.84 1.09 4.50
N LEU A 102 10.76 -0.16 4.97
CA LEU A 102 11.79 -0.82 5.77
C LEU A 102 12.77 -1.67 4.94
N ASN A 103 12.39 -2.02 3.71
CA ASN A 103 13.23 -2.84 2.83
C ASN A 103 14.36 -1.98 2.20
N PRO A 104 15.64 -2.26 2.46
CA PRO A 104 16.76 -1.51 1.87
C PRO A 104 16.89 -1.68 0.35
N ALA A 105 16.19 -2.64 -0.27
CA ALA A 105 16.12 -2.77 -1.72
C ALA A 105 15.08 -1.81 -2.35
N GLU A 106 14.20 -1.21 -1.53
CA GLU A 106 13.13 -0.30 -1.95
C GLU A 106 13.52 1.16 -1.71
N GLN A 107 14.69 1.55 -2.21
CA GLN A 107 15.20 2.91 -2.11
C GLN A 107 16.03 3.30 -3.34
N TYR A 108 16.08 4.59 -3.64
CA TYR A 108 17.04 5.18 -4.56
C TYR A 108 17.88 6.18 -3.78
N HIS A 109 19.21 6.12 -3.93
CA HIS A 109 20.13 7.00 -3.21
C HIS A 109 19.88 7.06 -1.69
N ASN A 110 19.60 5.90 -1.06
CA ASN A 110 19.23 5.77 0.36
C ASN A 110 17.93 6.48 0.77
N MET A 111 17.10 6.87 -0.20
CA MET A 111 15.78 7.44 0.02
C MET A 111 14.70 6.43 -0.36
N GLY A 112 14.03 5.88 0.65
CA GLY A 112 12.87 5.01 0.45
C GLY A 112 11.60 5.79 0.09
N TRP A 113 10.50 5.07 -0.11
CA TRP A 113 9.20 5.66 -0.50
C TRP A 113 7.99 5.01 0.16
N GLY A 114 8.20 4.14 1.14
CA GLY A 114 7.13 3.45 1.86
C GLY A 114 6.54 4.32 2.96
N LEU A 115 5.61 3.73 3.73
CA LEU A 115 4.85 4.44 4.75
C LEU A 115 5.76 5.12 5.80
N LYS A 116 6.90 4.51 6.16
CA LYS A 116 7.92 5.14 7.01
C LYS A 116 8.32 6.52 6.52
N GLN A 117 8.62 6.67 5.23
CA GLN A 117 9.10 7.93 4.69
C GLN A 117 7.99 8.99 4.70
N VAL A 118 6.73 8.61 4.47
CA VAL A 118 5.60 9.55 4.60
C VAL A 118 5.47 10.05 6.04
N VAL A 119 5.54 9.15 7.03
CA VAL A 119 5.50 9.53 8.45
C VAL A 119 6.70 10.42 8.81
N ALA A 120 7.88 10.15 8.24
CA ALA A 120 9.07 10.98 8.47
C ALA A 120 8.90 12.42 7.97
N GLU A 121 8.29 12.62 6.79
CA GLU A 121 7.97 13.96 6.28
C GLU A 121 6.95 14.70 7.17
N MET A 122 6.15 13.97 7.95
CA MET A 122 5.11 14.53 8.81
C MET A 122 5.56 14.78 10.26
N LEU A 123 6.81 14.50 10.63
CA LEU A 123 7.27 14.62 12.02
C LEU A 123 7.06 16.03 12.60
N GLU A 124 7.23 17.06 11.77
CA GLU A 124 7.07 18.47 12.15
C GLU A 124 5.75 19.10 11.65
N ALA A 125 4.83 18.28 11.14
CA ALA A 125 3.56 18.72 10.57
C ALA A 125 2.37 18.45 11.51
N GLU A 126 1.27 19.15 11.25
CA GLU A 126 -0.03 18.86 11.85
C GLU A 126 -0.59 17.53 11.31
N VAL A 127 -1.19 16.73 12.19
CA VAL A 127 -1.71 15.40 11.80
C VAL A 127 -3.07 15.55 11.12
N SER A 128 -3.08 15.42 9.80
CA SER A 128 -4.31 15.44 8.99
C SER A 128 -4.16 14.59 7.73
N LEU A 129 -5.28 14.16 7.15
CA LEU A 129 -5.26 13.44 5.87
C LEU A 129 -4.72 14.30 4.73
N GLN A 130 -4.95 15.62 4.77
CA GLN A 130 -4.38 16.55 3.80
C GLN A 130 -2.84 16.52 3.85
N GLN A 131 -2.28 16.64 5.05
CA GLN A 131 -0.82 16.55 5.23
C GLN A 131 -0.26 15.18 4.87
N PHE A 132 -1.01 14.10 5.12
CA PHE A 132 -0.60 12.76 4.68
C PHE A 132 -0.53 12.63 3.15
N VAL A 133 -1.50 13.19 2.43
CA VAL A 133 -1.51 13.21 0.96
C VAL A 133 -0.39 14.08 0.39
N GLU A 134 -0.13 15.24 1.00
CA GLU A 134 0.98 16.12 0.61
C GLU A 134 2.34 15.45 0.84
N ALA A 135 2.55 14.85 2.02
CA ALA A 135 3.75 14.10 2.35
C ALA A 135 3.95 12.90 1.41
N GLY A 136 2.91 12.11 1.17
CA GLY A 136 2.95 10.99 0.21
C GLY A 136 3.30 11.47 -1.20
N THR A 137 2.73 12.59 -1.64
CA THR A 137 3.01 13.18 -2.96
C THR A 137 4.49 13.57 -3.06
N ALA A 138 5.02 14.27 -2.05
CA ALA A 138 6.42 14.66 -2.01
C ALA A 138 7.38 13.46 -2.02
N VAL A 139 7.07 12.42 -1.25
CA VAL A 139 7.84 11.16 -1.23
C VAL A 139 7.86 10.49 -2.62
N LEU A 140 6.72 10.42 -3.30
CA LEU A 140 6.63 9.79 -4.62
C LEU A 140 7.29 10.63 -5.72
N ASP A 141 7.21 11.96 -5.67
CA ASP A 141 7.93 12.81 -6.60
C ASP A 141 9.45 12.75 -6.39
N ARG A 142 9.90 12.65 -5.14
CA ARG A 142 11.30 12.39 -4.81
C ARG A 142 11.77 11.06 -5.36
N ARG A 143 10.96 10.00 -5.24
CA ARG A 143 11.25 8.69 -5.85
C ARG A 143 11.43 8.82 -7.36
N ILE A 144 10.50 9.48 -8.06
CA ILE A 144 10.57 9.66 -9.52
C ILE A 144 11.84 10.40 -9.92
N SER A 145 12.20 11.44 -9.16
CA SER A 145 13.38 12.27 -9.44
C SER A 145 14.70 11.50 -9.25
N ASN A 146 14.70 10.52 -8.34
CA ASN A 146 15.86 9.66 -8.05
C ASN A 146 15.86 8.34 -8.84
N ALA A 147 14.82 8.05 -9.62
CA ALA A 147 14.70 6.77 -10.32
C ALA A 147 15.67 6.70 -11.51
N PRO A 148 16.30 5.52 -11.76
CA PRO A 148 17.07 5.30 -12.98
C PRO A 148 16.25 5.58 -14.24
N ALA A 149 16.86 6.24 -15.23
CA ALA A 149 16.17 6.71 -16.43
C ALA A 149 15.48 5.55 -17.21
N GLU A 150 16.06 4.36 -17.15
CA GLU A 150 15.56 3.14 -17.82
C GLU A 150 14.23 2.65 -17.23
N ARG A 151 13.98 2.91 -15.94
CA ARG A 151 12.71 2.53 -15.27
C ARG A 151 11.54 3.35 -15.78
N ARG A 152 11.81 4.58 -16.24
CA ARG A 152 10.81 5.55 -16.72
C ARG A 152 9.65 5.63 -15.74
N GLU A 153 9.88 5.99 -14.48
CA GLU A 153 8.80 5.98 -13.47
C GLU A 153 7.83 7.17 -13.59
N SER A 154 8.22 8.25 -14.28
CA SER A 154 7.41 9.47 -14.45
C SER A 154 6.03 9.23 -15.07
N ARG A 155 5.88 8.20 -15.91
CA ARG A 155 4.57 7.76 -16.47
C ARG A 155 3.56 7.36 -15.38
N TRP A 156 4.01 7.01 -14.18
CA TRP A 156 3.12 6.61 -13.07
C TRP A 156 2.69 7.77 -12.19
N ARG A 157 3.30 8.96 -12.35
CA ARG A 157 3.04 10.14 -11.51
C ARG A 157 1.55 10.43 -11.36
N ALA A 158 0.85 10.61 -12.47
CA ALA A 158 -0.57 10.96 -12.46
C ALA A 158 -1.42 9.90 -11.75
N GLY A 159 -1.17 8.61 -12.02
CA GLY A 159 -1.90 7.52 -11.38
C GLY A 159 -1.63 7.41 -9.87
N TRP A 160 -0.39 7.67 -9.46
CA TRP A 160 -0.01 7.67 -8.06
C TRP A 160 -0.62 8.85 -7.31
N HIS A 161 -0.54 10.06 -7.86
CA HIS A 161 -1.15 11.25 -7.26
C HIS A 161 -2.67 11.10 -7.16
N ASN A 162 -3.34 10.62 -8.21
CA ASN A 162 -4.78 10.36 -8.18
C ASN A 162 -5.17 9.36 -7.08
N ARG A 163 -4.34 8.34 -6.83
CA ARG A 163 -4.57 7.39 -5.73
C ARG A 163 -4.44 8.05 -4.36
N LEU A 164 -3.47 8.94 -4.16
CA LEU A 164 -3.35 9.66 -2.89
C LEU A 164 -4.55 10.59 -2.67
N GLN A 165 -5.05 11.24 -3.72
CA GLN A 165 -6.23 12.09 -3.62
C GLN A 165 -7.50 11.34 -3.17
N SER A 166 -7.62 10.03 -3.42
CA SER A 166 -8.77 9.25 -2.93
C SER A 166 -8.78 9.02 -1.42
N TYR A 167 -7.73 9.42 -0.70
CA TYR A 167 -7.69 9.36 0.76
C TYR A 167 -8.43 10.54 1.40
N LEU A 168 -8.67 11.62 0.66
CA LEU A 168 -9.37 12.79 1.15
C LEU A 168 -10.89 12.55 1.11
N PRO A 169 -11.65 13.14 2.05
CA PRO A 169 -13.09 13.19 1.92
C PRO A 169 -13.48 13.90 0.61
N PRO A 170 -14.58 13.49 -0.04
CA PRO A 170 -15.05 14.18 -1.23
C PRO A 170 -15.28 15.67 -0.94
N ALA A 171 -14.92 16.53 -1.89
CA ALA A 171 -15.20 17.95 -1.81
C ALA A 171 -16.72 18.16 -1.74
N ASN A 172 -17.18 18.87 -0.70
CA ASN A 172 -18.57 19.29 -0.55
C ASN A 172 -18.97 20.33 -1.60
#